data_AF-A0A914AEI1-F1
#
_entry.id   AF-A0A914AEI1-F1
#
_cell.length_a   1.000
_cell.length_b   1.000
_cell.length_c   1.000
_cell.angle_alpha   90.00
_cell.angle_beta   90.00
_cell.angle_gamma   90.00
#
_symmetry.space_group_name_H-M   'P 1'
#
loop_
_entity.id
_entity.type
_entity.pdbx_description
1 polymer ?
#
loop_
_entity_poly.entity_id
_entity_poly.type
_entity_poly.pdbx_seq_one_letter_code
_entity_poly.pdbx_strand_id
1 'polypeptide(L)'
;MRCVDVITTIIKGSQLHCFSSTTEVVQQWLESFPSTHFSISNMANSFNSRQRAALKSVPRNKLLLDTDAPYLPPVGKKLNAPSLLDYTAESVATILGDISPEEVLELTETNARAFFH
;
A
#
# COMPACT_ATOMS: atom_id res chain seq x y z
N MET A 1 24.40 -19.09 4.62
CA MET A 1 23.14 -18.39 4.91
C MET A 1 23.17 -17.08 4.14
N ARG A 2 22.35 -16.93 3.09
CA ARG A 2 22.25 -15.66 2.35
C ARG A 2 21.29 -14.74 3.09
N CYS A 3 21.43 -13.42 2.93
CA CYS A 3 20.51 -12.46 3.54
C CYS A 3 19.04 -12.72 3.16
N VAL A 4 18.79 -13.25 1.97
CA VAL A 4 17.44 -13.64 1.51
C VAL A 4 16.86 -14.77 2.37
N ASP A 5 17.69 -15.75 2.76
CA ASP A 5 17.25 -16.88 3.57
C ASP A 5 16.86 -16.44 5.00
N VAL A 6 17.49 -15.38 5.52
CA VAL A 6 17.11 -14.73 6.79
C VAL A 6 15.75 -14.06 6.68
N ILE A 7 15.50 -13.34 5.58
CA ILE A 7 14.24 -12.64 5.36
C ILE A 7 13.07 -13.63 5.24
N THR A 8 13.25 -14.74 4.52
CA THR A 8 12.16 -15.72 4.32
C THR A 8 11.92 -16.65 5.51
N THR A 9 12.91 -16.83 6.40
CA THR A 9 12.82 -17.79 7.51
C THR A 9 12.59 -17.12 8.87
N ILE A 10 13.10 -15.90 9.07
CA ILE A 10 13.12 -15.23 10.39
C ILE A 10 12.15 -14.05 10.44
N ILE A 11 11.95 -13.33 9.33
CA ILE A 11 11.08 -12.16 9.29
C ILE A 11 9.64 -12.59 8.97
N LYS A 12 8.69 -12.25 9.85
CA LYS A 12 7.27 -12.65 9.74
C LYS A 12 6.52 -12.03 8.56
N GLY A 13 7.04 -10.94 8.00
CA GLY A 13 6.50 -10.27 6.82
C GLY A 13 7.32 -9.05 6.42
N SER A 14 7.18 -8.62 5.17
CA SER A 14 7.83 -7.44 4.61
C SER A 14 6.79 -6.42 4.15
N GLN A 15 7.14 -5.14 4.19
CA GLN A 15 6.30 -4.07 3.65
C GLN A 15 7.10 -3.30 2.61
N LEU A 16 6.51 -3.09 1.44
CA LEU A 16 6.95 -2.09 0.49
C LEU A 16 6.24 -0.77 0.81
N HIS A 17 6.96 0.10 1.52
CA HIS A 17 6.50 1.44 1.89
C HIS A 17 6.28 2.32 0.66
N CYS A 18 5.23 3.15 0.67
CA CYS A 18 4.89 4.12 -0.37
C CYS A 18 5.03 3.54 -1.80
N PHE A 19 4.41 2.38 -2.04
CA PHE A 19 4.54 1.63 -3.28
C PHE A 19 3.94 2.38 -4.47
N SER A 20 4.78 2.65 -5.48
CA SER A 20 4.42 3.36 -6.70
C SER A 20 5.06 2.74 -7.95
N SER A 21 5.27 1.43 -7.96
CA SER A 21 5.97 0.71 -9.04
C SER A 21 5.00 0.03 -10.03
N THR A 22 5.45 -1.02 -10.72
CA THR A 22 4.69 -1.73 -11.76
C THR A 22 4.15 -3.09 -11.28
N THR A 23 3.23 -3.66 -12.05
CA THR A 23 2.66 -4.99 -11.82
C THR A 23 3.73 -6.08 -11.75
N GLU A 24 4.77 -5.98 -12.57
CA GLU A 24 5.89 -6.94 -12.58
C GLU A 24 6.61 -6.94 -11.23
N VAL A 25 6.77 -5.78 -10.60
CA VAL A 25 7.37 -5.68 -9.26
C VAL A 25 6.47 -6.31 -8.21
N VAL A 26 5.15 -6.14 -8.29
CA VAL A 26 4.20 -6.84 -7.39
C VAL A 26 4.38 -8.35 -7.50
N GLN A 27 4.43 -8.88 -8.72
CA GLN A 27 4.57 -10.31 -8.98
C GLN A 27 5.90 -10.86 -8.45
N GLN A 28 7.03 -10.21 -8.79
CA GLN A 28 8.36 -10.65 -8.36
C GLN A 28 8.51 -10.66 -6.83
N TRP A 29 7.95 -9.65 -6.16
CA TRP A 29 7.96 -9.58 -4.71
C TRP A 29 7.10 -10.64 -4.06
N LEU A 30 5.92 -10.92 -4.59
CA LEU A 30 5.06 -11.97 -4.06
C LEU A 30 5.60 -13.38 -4.32
N GLU A 31 6.33 -13.58 -5.42
CA GLU A 31 7.02 -14.84 -5.72
C GLU A 31 8.19 -15.09 -4.76
N SER A 32 9.01 -14.07 -4.52
CA SER A 32 10.20 -14.19 -3.66
C SER A 32 9.88 -14.10 -2.17
N PHE A 33 8.88 -13.29 -1.83
CA PHE A 33 8.49 -12.94 -0.46
C PHE A 33 6.95 -12.94 -0.33
N PRO A 34 6.32 -14.13 -0.25
CA PRO A 34 4.85 -14.26 -0.24
C PRO A 34 4.14 -13.50 0.87
N SER A 35 4.83 -13.17 1.97
CA SER A 35 4.30 -12.39 3.10
C SER A 35 4.43 -10.86 2.92
N THR A 36 4.80 -10.38 1.73
CA THR A 36 4.92 -8.95 1.45
C THR A 36 3.55 -8.26 1.44
N HIS A 37 3.50 -7.06 2.02
CA HIS A 37 2.40 -6.11 1.96
C HIS A 37 2.84 -4.84 1.23
N PHE A 38 1.89 -4.12 0.64
CA PHE A 38 2.13 -2.93 -0.19
C PHE A 38 1.40 -1.75 0.42
N SER A 39 2.15 -0.76 0.85
CA SER A 39 1.62 0.45 1.49
C SER A 39 1.41 1.52 0.46
N ILE A 40 0.23 2.12 0.43
CA ILE A 40 -0.11 3.19 -0.51
C ILE A 40 -0.31 4.49 0.25
N SER A 41 0.39 5.51 -0.22
CA SER A 41 0.26 6.88 0.28
C SER A 41 -0.59 7.72 -0.67
N ASN A 42 -0.82 8.97 -0.29
CA ASN A 42 -1.56 9.92 -1.11
C ASN A 42 -0.93 10.23 -2.49
N MET A 43 0.28 9.72 -2.77
CA MET A 43 0.87 9.70 -4.12
C MET A 43 -0.04 9.01 -5.15
N ALA A 44 -0.94 8.12 -4.71
CA ALA A 44 -1.94 7.46 -5.54
C ALA A 44 -2.72 8.42 -6.45
N ASN A 45 -3.01 9.65 -5.99
CA ASN A 45 -3.66 10.68 -6.79
C ASN A 45 -2.94 10.99 -8.11
N SER A 46 -1.62 10.89 -8.13
CA SER A 46 -0.77 11.17 -9.28
C SER A 46 -0.35 9.92 -10.05
N PHE A 47 -0.89 8.74 -9.71
CA PHE A 47 -0.50 7.50 -10.39
C PHE A 47 -0.88 7.52 -11.87
N ASN A 48 0.09 7.15 -12.71
CA ASN A 48 -0.13 6.88 -14.12
C ASN A 48 -0.84 5.51 -14.34
N SER A 49 -1.18 5.19 -15.58
CA SER A 49 -1.92 3.96 -15.91
C SER A 49 -1.21 2.67 -15.47
N ARG A 50 0.12 2.62 -15.53
CA ARG A 50 0.91 1.44 -15.10
C ARG A 50 0.88 1.27 -13.58
N GLN A 51 1.02 2.37 -12.83
CA GLN A 51 0.96 2.35 -11.36
C GLN A 51 -0.45 2.02 -10.85
N ARG A 52 -1.49 2.52 -11.54
CA ARG A 52 -2.87 2.14 -11.25
C ARG A 52 -3.13 0.66 -11.50
N ALA A 53 -2.60 0.11 -12.59
CA ALA A 53 -2.68 -1.32 -12.86
C ALA A 53 -1.92 -2.16 -11.80
N ALA A 54 -0.75 -1.68 -11.36
CA ALA A 54 0.02 -2.31 -10.29
C ALA A 54 -0.77 -2.36 -8.98
N LEU A 55 -1.36 -1.23 -8.55
CA LEU A 55 -2.22 -1.18 -7.37
C LEU A 55 -3.39 -2.17 -7.47
N LYS A 56 -4.03 -2.27 -8.63
CA LYS A 56 -5.12 -3.24 -8.87
C LYS A 56 -4.68 -4.70 -8.80
N SER A 57 -3.41 -4.98 -9.11
CA SER A 57 -2.84 -6.33 -9.05
C SER A 57 -2.46 -6.79 -7.64
N VAL A 58 -2.36 -5.87 -6.68
CA VAL A 58 -2.06 -6.20 -5.28
C VAL A 58 -3.24 -6.97 -4.68
N PRO A 59 -3.01 -8.17 -4.08
CA PRO A 59 -4.07 -8.87 -3.36
C PRO A 59 -4.68 -8.00 -2.26
N ARG A 60 -6.02 -8.00 -2.13
CA ARG A 60 -6.74 -7.12 -1.19
C ARG A 60 -6.26 -7.25 0.27
N ASN A 61 -5.93 -8.46 0.69
CA ASN A 61 -5.42 -8.77 2.03
C ASN A 61 -3.95 -8.40 2.24
N LYS A 62 -3.30 -7.78 1.25
CA LYS A 62 -1.90 -7.33 1.30
C LYS A 62 -1.77 -5.82 1.12
N LEU A 63 -2.89 -5.12 1.02
CA LEU A 63 -2.91 -3.68 0.88
C LEU A 63 -2.84 -3.02 2.25
N LEU A 64 -2.01 -1.99 2.38
CA LEU A 64 -1.91 -1.12 3.54
C LEU A 64 -2.04 0.34 3.07
N LEU A 65 -2.45 1.24 3.97
CA LEU A 65 -2.40 2.67 3.74
C LEU A 65 -1.38 3.34 4.66
N ASP A 66 -0.77 4.41 4.17
CA ASP A 66 0.00 5.34 4.96
C ASP A 66 -0.23 6.78 4.46
N THR A 67 0.27 7.77 5.19
CA THR A 67 0.23 9.17 4.72
C THR A 67 1.58 9.66 4.22
N ASP A 68 2.67 9.03 4.65
CA ASP A 68 4.04 9.57 4.53
C ASP A 68 4.19 10.99 5.08
N ALA A 69 3.34 11.38 6.05
CA ALA A 69 3.41 12.71 6.66
C ALA A 69 4.80 12.97 7.28
N PRO A 70 5.38 14.18 7.10
CA PRO A 70 4.73 15.43 6.65
C PRO A 70 4.69 15.63 5.12
N TYR A 71 5.14 14.66 4.33
CA TYR A 71 5.22 14.74 2.87
C TYR A 71 3.89 14.37 2.21
N LEU A 72 3.78 14.58 0.89
CA LEU A 72 2.62 14.16 0.07
C LEU A 72 1.26 14.72 0.53
N PRO A 73 1.13 16.04 0.81
CA PRO A 73 -0.15 16.61 1.23
C PRO A 73 -1.27 16.32 0.22
N PRO A 74 -2.48 15.97 0.68
CA PRO A 74 -3.66 15.92 -0.17
C PRO A 74 -3.90 17.22 -0.93
N VAL A 75 -4.56 17.11 -2.09
CA VAL A 75 -4.88 18.28 -2.91
C VAL A 75 -5.68 19.28 -2.06
N GLY A 76 -5.24 20.54 -2.04
CA GLY A 76 -5.84 21.60 -1.23
C GLY A 76 -5.36 21.66 0.22
N LYS A 77 -4.43 20.80 0.65
CA LYS A 77 -3.76 20.88 1.96
C LYS A 77 -2.35 21.43 1.81
N LYS A 78 -1.91 22.25 2.76
CA LYS A 78 -0.56 22.82 2.78
C LYS A 78 0.48 21.87 3.38
N LEU A 79 0.07 21.08 4.38
CA LEU A 79 0.90 20.09 5.06
C LEU A 79 0.12 18.78 5.15
N ASN A 80 0.84 17.67 5.09
CA ASN A 80 0.24 16.38 5.37
C ASN A 80 0.28 16.07 6.87
N ALA A 81 -0.61 15.21 7.33
CA ALA A 81 -0.70 14.74 8.70
C ALA A 81 -1.29 13.33 8.73
N PRO A 82 -0.99 12.52 9.78
CA PRO A 82 -1.60 11.20 9.93
C PRO A 82 -3.13 11.21 9.92
N SER A 83 -3.75 12.30 10.39
CA SER A 83 -5.21 12.46 10.42
C SER A 83 -5.85 12.66 9.03
N LEU A 84 -5.05 12.73 7.96
CA LEU A 84 -5.50 12.90 6.57
C LEU A 84 -5.45 11.59 5.77
N LEU A 85 -5.46 10.44 6.47
CA LEU A 85 -5.41 9.11 5.85
C LEU A 85 -6.66 8.82 4.99
N ASP A 86 -7.79 9.43 5.33
CA ASP A 86 -9.05 9.41 4.57
C ASP A 86 -8.86 9.81 3.10
N TYR A 87 -8.08 10.86 2.83
CA TYR A 87 -7.75 11.26 1.45
C TYR A 87 -6.98 10.19 0.67
N THR A 88 -6.14 9.40 1.37
CA THR A 88 -5.43 8.29 0.74
C THR A 88 -6.40 7.16 0.41
N ALA A 89 -7.32 6.85 1.31
CA ALA A 89 -8.37 5.86 1.09
C ALA A 89 -9.27 6.25 -0.10
N GLU A 90 -9.67 7.51 -0.23
CA GLU A 90 -10.42 8.04 -1.38
C GLU A 90 -9.68 7.82 -2.71
N SER A 91 -8.38 8.10 -2.71
CA SER A 91 -7.52 7.96 -3.89
C SER A 91 -7.43 6.48 -4.32
N VAL A 92 -7.26 5.59 -3.34
CA VAL A 92 -7.20 4.14 -3.56
C VAL A 92 -8.55 3.62 -4.06
N ALA A 93 -9.65 3.94 -3.37
CA ALA A 93 -11.00 3.55 -3.77
C ALA A 93 -11.32 3.98 -5.21
N THR A 94 -10.95 5.21 -5.58
CA THR A 94 -11.10 5.73 -6.95
C THR A 94 -10.34 4.88 -7.98
N ILE A 95 -9.12 4.46 -7.67
CA ILE A 95 -8.33 3.63 -8.58
C ILE A 95 -8.95 2.24 -8.70
N LEU A 96 -9.32 1.63 -7.58
CA LEU A 96 -9.88 0.29 -7.53
C LEU A 96 -11.23 0.20 -8.25
N GLY A 97 -12.12 1.16 -8.00
CA GLY A 97 -13.37 1.38 -8.71
C GLY A 97 -14.53 0.46 -8.31
N ASP A 98 -14.30 -0.48 -7.39
CA ASP A 98 -15.24 -1.53 -6.95
C ASP A 98 -15.51 -1.50 -5.43
N ILE A 99 -14.96 -0.54 -4.70
CA ILE A 99 -15.00 -0.45 -3.23
C ILE A 99 -15.02 1.02 -2.79
N SER A 100 -15.76 1.33 -1.73
CA SER A 100 -15.84 2.67 -1.14
C SER A 100 -14.59 3.05 -0.32
N PRO A 101 -14.33 4.35 -0.09
CA PRO A 101 -13.24 4.79 0.79
C PRO A 101 -13.32 4.18 2.21
N GLU A 102 -14.52 4.05 2.76
CA GLU A 102 -14.77 3.46 4.07
C GLU A 102 -14.39 1.97 4.09
N GLU A 103 -14.82 1.21 3.09
CA GLU A 103 -14.45 -0.21 2.97
C GLU A 103 -12.94 -0.39 2.74
N VAL A 104 -12.27 0.55 2.07
CA VAL A 104 -10.80 0.55 1.97
C VAL A 104 -10.15 0.75 3.35
N LEU A 105 -10.67 1.66 4.17
CA LEU A 105 -10.17 1.88 5.53
C LEU A 105 -10.34 0.61 6.39
N GLU A 106 -11.53 0.00 6.38
CA GLU A 106 -11.82 -1.22 7.15
C GLU A 106 -10.94 -2.41 6.72
N LEU A 107 -10.81 -2.62 5.41
CA LEU A 107 -9.95 -3.65 4.82
C LEU A 107 -8.50 -3.45 5.25
N THR A 108 -7.98 -2.23 5.10
CA THR A 108 -6.57 -1.93 5.35
C THR A 108 -6.25 -1.87 6.84
N GLU A 109 -7.20 -1.49 7.70
CA GLU A 109 -7.08 -1.64 9.16
C GLU A 109 -6.95 -3.12 9.54
N THR A 110 -7.81 -3.98 8.99
CA THR A 110 -7.76 -5.44 9.23
C THR A 110 -6.40 -6.00 8.83
N ASN A 111 -5.90 -5.61 7.66
CA ASN A 111 -4.58 -6.02 7.17
C ASN A 111 -3.45 -5.49 8.08
N ALA A 112 -3.50 -4.22 8.49
CA ALA A 112 -2.49 -3.63 9.37
C ALA A 112 -2.46 -4.33 10.72
N ARG A 113 -3.63 -4.66 11.28
CA ARG A 113 -3.72 -5.42 12.53
C ARG A 113 -3.08 -6.79 12.42
N ALA A 114 -3.30 -7.48 11.31
CA ALA A 114 -2.69 -8.79 11.05
C ALA A 114 -1.18 -8.72 10.77
N PHE A 115 -0.69 -7.60 10.24
CA PHE A 115 0.71 -7.44 9.85
C PHE A 115 1.61 -6.93 10.99
N PHE A 116 1.13 -5.97 11.79
CA PHE A 116 1.93 -5.29 12.82
C PHE A 116 1.78 -5.86 14.23
N HIS A 117 0.81 -6.76 14.49
CA HIS A 117 0.57 -7.39 15.79
C HIS A 117 0.71 -8.91 15.72
#